data_AF-A0A941RQD0-F1
#
_entry.id   AF-A0A941RQD0-F1
#
_cell.length_a   1.000
_cell.length_b   1.000
_cell.length_c   1.000
_cell.angle_alpha   90.00
_cell.angle_beta   90.00
_cell.angle_gamma   90.00
#
_symmetry.space_group_name_H-M   'P 1'
#
loop_
_entity.id
_entity.type
_entity.pdbx_description
1 polymer ?
#
loop_
_entity_poly.entity_id
_entity_poly.type
_entity_poly.pdbx_seq_one_letter_code
_entity_poly.pdbx_strand_id
1 'polypeptide(L)'
;IDDFALYEVWLPDDFRLVRGERHIRVTLAFDPPVRHTRMEYLGVRMSFHLVRGLTADEIFEFFKWRPKNEAIPEIPGTAKCTMIPGPDTRGTSTLQSATFKASRNLVNYGDTFHVAVFAHRRWAGDDVIRQRFSLTVELKHEGAVRLYQPLRQRIRV
;
A
#
# COMPACT_ATOMS: atom_id res chain seq x y z
N ILE A 1 -0.79 -15.13 -6.35
CA ILE A 1 0.56 -15.29 -5.73
C ILE A 1 1.57 -14.95 -6.82
N ASP A 2 2.72 -14.36 -6.47
CA ASP A 2 3.70 -13.81 -7.40
C ASP A 2 3.11 -12.75 -8.33
N ASP A 3 2.20 -11.95 -7.76
CA ASP A 3 1.45 -10.90 -8.42
C ASP A 3 1.20 -9.76 -7.41
N PHE A 4 0.65 -8.65 -7.90
CA PHE A 4 0.26 -7.52 -7.08
C PHE A 4 -1.18 -7.08 -7.37
N ALA A 5 -1.81 -6.48 -6.36
CA ALA A 5 -3.10 -5.83 -6.48
C ALA A 5 -2.95 -4.33 -6.22
N LEU A 6 -3.69 -3.52 -6.97
CA LEU A 6 -3.71 -2.07 -6.81
C LEU A 6 -5.05 -1.64 -6.22
N TYR A 7 -5.00 -0.87 -5.13
CA TYR A 7 -6.18 -0.31 -4.49
C TYR A 7 -6.15 1.20 -4.54
N GLU A 8 -7.21 1.80 -5.08
CA GLU A 8 -7.39 3.25 -5.11
C GLU A 8 -7.80 3.77 -3.72
N VAL A 9 -7.12 4.85 -3.31
CA VAL A 9 -7.39 5.59 -2.08
C VAL A 9 -7.73 7.01 -2.49
N TRP A 10 -9.03 7.29 -2.55
CA TRP A 10 -9.52 8.63 -2.78
C TRP A 10 -9.31 9.52 -1.55
N LEU A 11 -8.79 10.73 -1.77
CA LEU A 11 -8.51 11.72 -0.75
C LEU A 11 -9.48 12.90 -0.86
N PRO A 12 -10.34 13.14 0.15
CA PRO A 12 -11.26 14.27 0.16
C PRO A 12 -10.56 15.63 -0.02
N ASP A 13 -11.24 16.59 -0.62
CA ASP A 13 -10.74 17.96 -0.82
C ASP A 13 -10.32 18.61 0.50
N ASP A 14 -11.15 18.46 1.54
CA ASP A 14 -10.85 18.88 2.90
C ASP A 14 -9.53 18.29 3.40
N PHE A 15 -9.26 17.02 3.09
CA PHE A 15 -7.99 16.39 3.44
C PHE A 15 -6.83 17.00 2.65
N ARG A 16 -7.00 17.33 1.37
CA ARG A 16 -5.89 17.77 0.51
C ARG A 16 -5.56 19.26 0.60
N LEU A 17 -6.60 20.09 0.77
CA LEU A 17 -6.54 21.55 0.66
C LEU A 17 -6.35 22.24 2.00
N VAL A 18 -7.03 21.79 3.06
CA VAL A 18 -6.97 22.44 4.38
C VAL A 18 -5.57 22.30 4.96
N ARG A 19 -4.99 23.40 5.47
CA ARG A 19 -3.64 23.39 6.05
C ARG A 19 -3.61 22.58 7.35
N GLY A 20 -2.55 21.79 7.54
CA GLY A 20 -2.32 21.01 8.77
C GLY A 20 -1.47 19.77 8.49
N GLU A 21 -1.03 19.09 9.54
CA GLU A 21 -0.38 17.79 9.38
C GLU A 21 -1.40 16.71 9.00
N ARG A 22 -0.98 15.85 8.06
CA ARG A 22 -1.78 14.75 7.54
C ARG A 22 -1.02 13.44 7.69
N HIS A 23 -1.77 12.40 8.00
CA HIS A 23 -1.27 11.05 8.11
C HIS A 23 -2.14 10.13 7.25
N ILE A 24 -1.49 9.34 6.42
CA ILE A 24 -2.09 8.20 5.75
C ILE A 24 -1.44 6.96 6.35
N ARG A 25 -2.18 6.21 7.16
CA ARG A 25 -1.70 4.95 7.73
C ARG A 25 -2.28 3.80 6.93
N VAL A 26 -1.41 2.91 6.48
CA VAL A 26 -1.79 1.68 5.79
C VAL A 26 -1.43 0.51 6.69
N THR A 27 -2.37 -0.39 6.91
CA THR A 27 -2.18 -1.62 7.68
C THR A 27 -2.60 -2.81 6.83
N LEU A 28 -1.67 -3.75 6.68
CA LEU A 28 -1.82 -5.00 5.94
C LEU A 28 -1.68 -6.16 6.92
N ALA A 29 -2.68 -7.03 6.97
CA ALA A 29 -2.66 -8.25 7.77
C ALA A 29 -2.92 -9.46 6.88
N PHE A 30 -2.18 -10.55 7.04
CA PHE A 30 -2.34 -11.77 6.23
C PHE A 30 -2.01 -13.03 7.03
N ASP A 31 -2.54 -14.16 6.58
CA ASP A 31 -2.43 -15.48 7.22
C ASP A 31 -1.73 -16.49 6.30
N PRO A 32 -0.40 -16.43 6.15
CA PRO A 32 0.30 -17.29 5.21
C PRO A 32 0.40 -18.73 5.71
N PRO A 33 0.64 -19.71 4.83
CA PRO A 33 1.03 -21.04 5.26
C PRO A 33 2.35 -20.98 6.04
N VAL A 34 2.41 -21.69 7.17
CA VAL A 34 3.55 -21.70 8.09
C VAL A 34 4.02 -23.14 8.30
N ARG A 35 5.34 -23.37 8.34
CA ARG A 35 5.87 -24.68 8.73
C ARG A 35 5.72 -24.88 10.24
N HIS A 36 5.22 -26.05 10.62
CA HIS A 36 5.00 -26.44 12.01
C HIS A 36 6.26 -26.35 12.91
N THR A 37 7.45 -26.46 12.32
CA THR A 37 8.73 -26.44 13.06
C THR A 37 9.36 -25.06 13.20
N ARG A 38 8.94 -24.06 12.42
CA ARG A 38 9.49 -22.69 12.45
C ARG A 38 8.40 -21.68 12.08
N MET A 39 7.73 -21.12 13.08
CA MET A 39 6.64 -20.17 12.86
C MET A 39 7.03 -18.94 12.03
N GLU A 40 8.31 -18.55 12.06
CA GLU A 40 8.84 -17.40 11.31
C GLU A 40 9.06 -17.70 9.82
N TYR A 41 8.92 -18.95 9.39
CA TYR A 41 9.06 -19.33 7.99
C TYR A 41 7.72 -19.15 7.31
N LEU A 42 7.41 -17.92 6.90
CA LEU A 42 6.23 -17.62 6.11
C LEU A 42 6.39 -18.20 4.69
N GLY A 43 5.45 -19.04 4.26
CA GLY A 43 5.46 -19.65 2.92
C GLY A 43 5.13 -18.65 1.81
N VAL A 44 4.47 -17.56 2.18
CA VAL A 44 4.20 -16.38 1.34
C VAL A 44 4.60 -15.14 2.13
N ARG A 45 5.29 -14.20 1.50
CA ARG A 45 5.59 -12.89 2.06
C ARG A 45 4.77 -11.84 1.33
N MET A 46 4.08 -10.99 2.08
CA MET A 46 3.40 -9.84 1.50
C MET A 46 4.12 -8.54 1.84
N SER A 47 3.91 -7.52 1.01
CA SER A 47 4.39 -6.16 1.23
C SER A 47 3.45 -5.16 0.57
N PHE A 48 3.60 -3.87 0.89
CA PHE A 48 2.85 -2.83 0.21
C PHE A 48 3.66 -1.55 0.00
N HIS A 49 3.24 -0.78 -1.00
CA HIS A 49 3.74 0.57 -1.30
C HIS A 49 2.57 1.53 -1.49
N LEU A 50 2.70 2.74 -0.95
CA LEU A 50 1.80 3.85 -1.23
C LEU A 50 2.41 4.69 -2.35
N VAL A 51 1.63 4.94 -3.41
CA VAL A 51 2.04 5.67 -4.61
C VAL A 51 1.09 6.85 -4.82
N ARG A 52 1.61 7.99 -5.27
CA ARG A 52 0.86 9.22 -5.54
C ARG A 52 1.23 9.80 -6.89
N GLY A 53 0.30 10.55 -7.50
CA GLY A 53 0.58 11.30 -8.74
C GLY A 53 0.85 10.43 -9.97
N LEU A 54 0.49 9.15 -9.93
CA LEU A 54 0.51 8.23 -11.06
C LEU A 54 -0.86 7.57 -11.18
N THR A 55 -1.27 7.29 -12.41
CA THR A 55 -2.47 6.52 -12.76
C THR A 55 -2.26 5.03 -12.49
N ALA A 56 -3.36 4.28 -12.43
CA ALA A 56 -3.30 2.82 -12.27
C ALA A 56 -2.46 2.16 -13.38
N ASP A 57 -2.69 2.54 -14.65
CA ASP A 57 -1.99 1.96 -15.81
C ASP A 57 -0.48 2.21 -15.76
N GLU A 58 -0.05 3.42 -15.39
CA GLU A 58 1.36 3.73 -15.21
C GLU A 58 1.99 2.85 -14.11
N ILE A 59 1.30 2.69 -12.99
CA ILE A 59 1.75 1.84 -11.89
C ILE A 59 1.83 0.37 -12.33
N PHE A 60 0.85 -0.09 -13.13
CA PHE A 60 0.88 -1.43 -13.69
C PHE A 60 2.11 -1.66 -14.57
N GLU A 61 2.46 -0.71 -15.43
CA GLU A 61 3.63 -0.80 -16.28
C GLU A 61 4.96 -0.82 -15.49
N PHE A 62 5.03 -0.13 -14.34
CA PHE A 62 6.20 -0.18 -13.45
C PHE A 62 6.36 -1.51 -12.70
N PHE A 63 5.25 -2.13 -12.29
CA PHE A 63 5.29 -3.37 -11.48
C PHE A 63 5.09 -4.65 -12.29
N LYS A 64 4.79 -4.54 -13.59
CA LYS A 64 4.72 -5.67 -14.51
C LYS A 64 6.02 -6.45 -14.46
N TRP A 65 5.91 -7.76 -14.25
CA TRP A 65 7.07 -8.65 -14.28
C TRP A 65 7.75 -8.58 -15.65
N ARG A 66 9.08 -8.44 -15.64
CA ARG A 66 9.92 -8.46 -16.84
C ARG A 66 11.05 -9.47 -16.67
N PRO A 67 11.48 -10.13 -17.76
CA PRO A 67 12.65 -11.00 -17.71
C PRO A 67 13.89 -10.20 -17.30
N LYS A 68 14.83 -10.85 -16.61
CA LYS A 68 16.05 -10.26 -16.00
C LYS A 68 16.92 -9.40 -16.94
N ASN A 69 16.73 -9.53 -18.26
CA ASN A 69 17.52 -8.85 -19.27
C ASN A 69 16.93 -7.51 -19.72
N GLU A 70 15.74 -7.13 -19.24
CA GLU A 70 15.12 -5.83 -19.52
C GLU A 70 15.38 -4.83 -18.40
N ALA A 71 15.56 -3.56 -18.77
CA ALA A 71 15.65 -2.46 -17.81
C ALA A 71 14.34 -2.39 -17.01
N ILE A 72 14.44 -2.46 -15.68
CA ILE A 72 13.32 -2.29 -14.76
C ILE A 72 13.12 -0.78 -14.60
N PRO A 73 12.02 -0.20 -15.09
CA PRO A 73 11.74 1.21 -14.88
C PRO A 73 11.48 1.41 -13.39
N GLU A 74 12.29 2.27 -12.77
CA GLU A 74 12.06 2.64 -11.38
C GLU A 74 10.89 3.63 -11.31
N ILE A 75 9.99 3.40 -10.35
CA ILE A 75 8.98 4.39 -10.02
C ILE A 75 9.70 5.67 -9.58
N PRO A 76 9.33 6.84 -10.14
CA PRO A 76 9.90 8.10 -9.73
C PRO A 76 9.90 8.22 -8.19
N GLY A 77 11.06 8.53 -7.60
CA GLY A 77 11.20 8.59 -6.14
C GLY A 77 10.23 9.57 -5.46
N THR A 78 9.73 10.55 -6.20
CA THR A 78 8.71 11.52 -5.76
C THR A 78 7.30 10.93 -5.67
N ALA A 79 7.00 9.91 -6.49
CA ALA A 79 5.71 9.23 -6.57
C ALA A 79 5.58 8.13 -5.49
N LYS A 80 6.67 7.48 -5.11
CA LYS A 80 6.68 6.50 -4.01
C LYS A 80 6.69 7.23 -2.66
N CYS A 81 5.60 7.10 -1.90
CA CYS A 81 5.50 7.73 -0.58
C CYS A 81 6.39 7.01 0.45
N THR A 82 7.31 7.74 1.06
CA THR A 82 8.12 7.22 2.18
C THR A 82 7.25 7.02 3.41
N MET A 83 7.09 5.77 3.85
CA MET A 83 6.28 5.40 5.01
C MET A 83 7.16 4.86 6.13
N ILE A 84 6.80 5.18 7.37
CA ILE A 84 7.51 4.75 8.58
C ILE A 84 6.57 3.90 9.43
N PRO A 85 6.97 2.70 9.91
CA PRO A 85 8.24 2.00 9.64
C PRO A 85 8.44 1.58 8.17
N GLY A 86 9.71 1.50 7.77
CA GLY A 86 10.12 1.11 6.42
C GLY A 86 9.81 -0.35 6.07
N PRO A 87 9.91 -0.75 4.77
CA PRO A 87 9.55 -2.10 4.32
C PRO A 87 10.32 -3.21 5.03
N ASP A 88 11.61 -2.98 5.30
CA ASP A 88 12.47 -3.98 5.94
C ASP A 88 12.07 -4.23 7.40
N THR A 89 11.70 -3.16 8.12
CA THR A 89 11.27 -3.26 9.51
C THR A 89 9.89 -3.90 9.64
N ARG A 90 8.90 -3.45 8.85
CA ARG A 90 7.53 -3.98 8.95
C ARG A 90 7.38 -5.35 8.28
N GLY A 91 8.20 -5.64 7.28
CA GLY A 91 8.10 -6.83 6.43
C GLY A 91 8.51 -8.14 7.10
N THR A 92 8.86 -8.13 8.39
CA THR A 92 9.18 -9.29 9.22
C THR A 92 7.93 -9.92 9.86
N SER A 93 6.81 -9.19 9.87
CA SER A 93 5.55 -9.62 10.50
C SER A 93 4.45 -9.85 9.47
N THR A 94 3.49 -10.69 9.86
CA THR A 94 2.21 -10.89 9.17
C THR A 94 1.23 -9.75 9.39
N LEU A 95 1.50 -8.87 10.37
CA LEU A 95 0.83 -7.59 10.57
C LEU A 95 1.82 -6.46 10.29
N GLN A 96 1.61 -5.76 9.18
CA GLN A 96 2.45 -4.66 8.72
C GLN A 96 1.68 -3.36 8.82
N SER A 97 2.22 -2.36 9.50
CA SER A 97 1.63 -1.02 9.57
C SER A 97 2.69 0.02 9.27
N ALA A 98 2.35 1.03 8.47
CA ALA A 98 3.22 2.15 8.19
C ALA A 98 2.42 3.43 7.96
N THR A 99 3.01 4.57 8.30
CA THR A 99 2.39 5.89 8.17
C THR A 99 3.19 6.76 7.22
N PHE A 100 2.52 7.33 6.23
CA PHE A 100 2.99 8.46 5.44
C PHE A 100 2.57 9.75 6.14
N LYS A 101 3.51 10.68 6.33
CA LYS A 101 3.24 12.00 6.90
C LYS A 101 3.40 13.07 5.82
N ALA A 102 2.44 13.99 5.73
CA ALA A 102 2.52 15.14 4.85
C ALA A 102 2.12 16.43 5.58
N SER A 103 3.07 17.36 5.69
CA SER A 103 2.84 18.70 6.24
C SER A 103 2.44 19.71 5.16
N ARG A 104 2.84 19.47 3.90
CA ARG A 104 2.48 20.30 2.74
C ARG A 104 1.14 19.87 2.14
N ASN A 105 0.48 20.78 1.43
CA ASN A 105 -0.73 20.46 0.68
C ASN A 105 -0.44 19.37 -0.37
N LEU A 106 -1.45 18.55 -0.66
CA LEU A 106 -1.31 17.38 -1.54
C LEU A 106 -1.84 17.64 -2.96
N VAL A 107 -2.17 18.90 -3.27
CA VAL A 107 -2.87 19.32 -4.50
C VAL A 107 -2.15 18.89 -5.77
N ASN A 108 -0.82 18.94 -5.75
CA ASN A 108 0.01 18.63 -6.92
C ASN A 108 0.04 17.13 -7.29
N TYR A 109 -0.56 16.25 -6.48
CA TYR A 109 -0.51 14.80 -6.67
C TYR A 109 -1.88 14.19 -7.02
N GLY A 110 -2.85 15.03 -7.40
CA GLY A 110 -4.22 14.61 -7.70
C GLY A 110 -5.07 14.39 -6.46
N ASP A 111 -6.20 13.71 -6.63
CA ASP A 111 -7.12 13.33 -5.56
C ASP A 111 -7.05 11.85 -5.20
N THR A 112 -6.26 11.07 -5.95
CA THR A 112 -6.22 9.61 -5.85
C THR A 112 -4.80 9.14 -5.62
N PHE A 113 -4.64 8.39 -4.53
CA PHE A 113 -3.41 7.68 -4.20
C PHE A 113 -3.67 6.19 -4.44
N HIS A 114 -2.61 5.41 -4.60
CA HIS A 114 -2.74 3.98 -4.83
C HIS A 114 -1.93 3.19 -3.81
N VAL A 115 -2.51 2.12 -3.28
CA VAL A 115 -1.81 1.14 -2.45
C VAL A 115 -1.57 -0.09 -3.31
N ALA A 116 -0.31 -0.30 -3.69
CA ALA A 116 0.13 -1.51 -4.38
C ALA A 116 0.49 -2.57 -3.33
N VAL A 117 -0.18 -3.73 -3.35
CA VAL A 117 0.03 -4.85 -2.43
C VAL A 117 0.63 -6.02 -3.21
N PHE A 118 1.78 -6.51 -2.76
CA PHE A 118 2.51 -7.61 -3.39
C PHE A 118 2.38 -8.88 -2.56
N ALA A 119 2.29 -10.03 -3.24
CA ALA A 119 2.39 -11.33 -2.61
C ALA A 119 3.47 -12.16 -3.32
N HIS A 120 4.54 -12.50 -2.60
CA HIS A 120 5.65 -13.28 -3.13
C HIS A 120 5.70 -14.65 -2.49
N ARG A 121 5.76 -15.69 -3.31
CA ARG A 121 6.00 -17.06 -2.85
C ARG A 121 7.43 -17.17 -2.30
N ARG A 122 7.57 -17.91 -1.20
CA ARG A 122 8.86 -18.26 -0.60
C ARG A 122 9.11 -19.75 -0.81
N TRP A 123 8.56 -20.57 0.07
CA TRP A 123 8.70 -22.03 0.03
C TRP A 123 7.35 -22.74 -0.07
N ALA A 124 6.23 -22.00 -0.03
CA ALA A 124 4.90 -22.58 -0.20
C ALA A 124 4.84 -23.38 -1.52
N GLY A 125 4.19 -24.54 -1.49
CA GLY A 125 4.02 -25.37 -2.67
C GLY A 125 3.11 -24.70 -3.71
N ASP A 126 3.09 -25.29 -4.91
CA ASP A 126 2.26 -24.79 -6.01
C ASP A 126 0.76 -24.93 -5.76
N ASP A 127 0.37 -25.75 -4.78
CA ASP A 127 -0.98 -25.85 -4.24
C ASP A 127 -1.47 -24.55 -3.58
N VAL A 128 -0.53 -23.71 -3.12
CA VAL A 128 -0.85 -22.37 -2.58
C VAL A 128 -0.95 -21.37 -3.72
N ILE A 129 -2.16 -21.27 -4.26
CA ILE A 129 -2.49 -20.37 -5.38
C ILE A 129 -3.01 -19.00 -4.93
N ARG A 130 -3.48 -18.87 -3.67
CA ARG A 130 -4.08 -17.65 -3.11
C ARG A 130 -3.57 -17.36 -1.69
N GLN A 131 -3.45 -16.07 -1.37
CA GLN A 131 -3.18 -15.57 -0.02
C GLN A 131 -4.33 -14.66 0.40
N ARG A 132 -4.99 -14.95 1.53
CA ARG A 132 -5.97 -14.02 2.10
C ARG A 132 -5.22 -12.91 2.83
N PHE A 133 -5.79 -11.72 2.79
CA PHE A 133 -5.30 -10.58 3.54
C PHE A 133 -6.42 -9.58 3.80
N SER A 134 -6.17 -8.68 4.74
CA SER A 134 -6.98 -7.51 5.01
C SER A 134 -6.11 -6.27 4.84
N LEU A 135 -6.67 -5.26 4.18
CA LEU A 135 -6.04 -3.96 3.96
C LEU A 135 -6.91 -2.89 4.60
N THR A 136 -6.31 -2.08 5.47
CA THR A 136 -6.98 -0.93 6.11
C THR A 136 -6.19 0.33 5.81
N VAL A 137 -6.89 1.38 5.41
CA VAL A 137 -6.33 2.72 5.19
C VAL A 137 -7.02 3.69 6.14
N GLU A 138 -6.23 4.39 6.95
CA GLU A 138 -6.68 5.44 7.85
C GLU A 138 -6.18 6.80 7.34
N LEU A 139 -7.11 7.75 7.22
CA LEU A 139 -6.82 9.15 6.93
C LEU A 139 -7.00 9.95 8.22
N LYS A 140 -5.93 10.58 8.69
CA LYS A 140 -5.95 11.49 9.85
C LYS A 140 -5.43 12.85 9.45
N HIS A 141 -6.12 13.89 9.88
CA HIS A 141 -5.72 15.28 9.71
C HIS A 141 -5.75 15.96 11.08
N GLU A 142 -4.78 16.82 11.36
CA GLU A 142 -4.67 17.51 12.66
C GLU A 142 -5.74 18.59 12.85
N GLY A 143 -6.02 19.37 11.79
CA GLY A 143 -7.13 20.32 11.77
C GLY A 143 -8.51 19.65 11.83
N ALA A 144 -9.52 20.40 12.25
CA ALA A 144 -10.91 19.94 12.33
C ALA A 144 -11.57 19.86 10.93
N VAL A 145 -11.29 18.78 10.20
CA VAL A 145 -11.90 18.48 8.90
C VAL A 145 -12.87 17.31 8.97
N ARG A 146 -13.96 17.39 8.20
CA ARG A 146 -15.02 16.37 8.18
C ARG A 146 -14.68 15.26 7.19
N LEU A 147 -13.79 14.35 7.58
CA LEU A 147 -13.35 13.25 6.70
C LEU A 147 -14.34 12.07 6.64
N TYR A 148 -15.07 11.80 7.73
CA TYR A 148 -15.88 10.58 7.85
C TYR A 148 -17.07 10.53 6.87
N GLN A 149 -17.83 11.63 6.76
CA GLN A 149 -19.02 11.70 5.91
C GLN A 149 -18.70 11.48 4.41
N PRO A 150 -17.74 12.19 3.79
CA PRO A 150 -17.44 12.01 2.37
C PRO A 150 -16.86 10.62 2.08
N LEU A 151 -16.03 10.06 2.97
CA LEU A 151 -15.50 8.69 2.80
C LEU A 151 -16.62 7.65 2.85
N ARG A 152 -17.56 7.78 3.80
CA ARG A 152 -18.67 6.83 3.96
C ARG A 152 -19.61 6.82 2.76
N GLN A 153 -19.87 7.98 2.13
CA GLN A 153 -20.72 8.05 0.94
C GLN A 153 -20.11 7.30 -0.25
N ARG A 154 -18.78 7.30 -0.37
CA ARG A 154 -18.06 6.67 -1.48
C ARG A 154 -17.83 5.16 -1.31
N ILE A 155 -17.81 4.66 -0.07
CA ILE A 155 -17.57 3.23 0.25
C ILE A 155 -18.86 2.39 0.17
N ARG A 156 -20.04 3.00 0.10
CA ARG A 156 -21.29 2.24 -0.11
C ARG A 156 -21.34 1.67 -1.53
N VAL A 157 -20.95 0.41 -1.64
CA VAL A 157 -21.26 -0.52 -2.74
C VAL A 157 -22.68 -1.04 -2.55
#